data_AF-A0A9Q1J669-F1
#
_entry.id   AF-A0A9Q1J669-F1
#
_cell.length_a   1.000
_cell.length_b   1.000
_cell.length_c   1.000
_cell.angle_alpha   90.00
_cell.angle_beta   90.00
_cell.angle_gamma   90.00
#
_symmetry.space_group_name_H-M   'P 1'
#
loop_
_entity.id
_entity.type
_entity.pdbx_description
1 polymer ?
#
loop_
_entity_poly.entity_id
_entity_poly.type
_entity_poly.pdbx_seq_one_letter_code
_entity_poly.pdbx_strand_id
1 'polypeptide(L)'
;MSGWTGEGRGYSIESLTLLLAPWTGEGGMDLYQNMAVVENDVGCLQGIKKECEPPGPGKGALRWGPQHTGARELASLYSPGKRFQEWVSVVLCFSLMAFNLCHLLANFHLSHLWYILIGIVAGILTADFTSGLVHWGADTWGSVDLPIIGKAFIRPFREHHIDPTGITRHDFIETNGDNCMLTLVPLANMAFGFLTLSPAELYHKYPWDCYVFALAIFVTLTNQIHKWSHTYFGLPCWVTFLQDCRIILPRKHHRVHHVSPHETYFCITTGWLNYPLEKLGFWRYLEDLIQSVTGEKPRSDDMKWTQKK
;
A
#
# COMPACT_ATOMS: atom_id res chain seq x y z
N MET A 1 -18.79 50.91 -31.02
CA MET A 1 -18.66 49.45 -31.16
C MET A 1 -17.18 49.13 -31.24
N SER A 2 -16.65 48.61 -30.15
CA SER A 2 -15.23 48.44 -29.83
C SER A 2 -14.64 47.18 -30.46
N GLY A 3 -13.44 47.30 -31.03
CA GLY A 3 -12.64 46.18 -31.53
C GLY A 3 -12.05 45.34 -30.41
N TRP A 4 -11.84 44.05 -30.71
CA TRP A 4 -11.09 43.10 -29.90
C TRP A 4 -10.02 42.47 -30.78
N THR A 5 -8.76 42.81 -30.49
CA THR A 5 -7.54 42.21 -31.04
C THR A 5 -7.21 40.96 -30.25
N GLY A 6 -6.87 39.88 -30.95
CA GLY A 6 -6.46 38.61 -30.34
C GLY A 6 -5.05 38.65 -29.77
N GLU A 7 -4.90 38.14 -28.56
CA GLU A 7 -3.62 37.73 -28.00
C GLU A 7 -3.63 36.21 -27.79
N GLY A 8 -2.72 35.54 -28.50
CA GLY A 8 -2.38 34.14 -28.25
C GLY A 8 -1.56 34.02 -26.97
N ARG A 9 -1.94 33.10 -26.09
CA ARG A 9 -1.08 32.62 -25.02
C ARG A 9 -0.59 31.23 -25.35
N GLY A 10 0.70 31.14 -25.67
CA GLY A 10 1.43 29.89 -25.75
C GLY A 10 1.50 29.22 -24.37
N TYR A 11 1.26 27.93 -24.34
CA TYR A 11 1.52 27.09 -23.16
C TYR A 11 3.02 26.80 -23.13
N SER A 12 3.76 27.40 -22.19
CA SER A 12 5.16 27.05 -21.95
C SER A 12 5.27 25.78 -21.09
N ILE A 13 6.36 25.06 -21.30
CA ILE A 13 6.69 23.74 -20.76
C ILE A 13 7.20 23.89 -19.33
N GLU A 14 6.31 24.13 -18.36
CA GLU A 14 6.69 24.17 -16.92
C GLU A 14 5.81 23.30 -16.00
N SER A 15 4.90 22.49 -16.53
CA SER A 15 3.96 21.69 -15.72
C SER A 15 4.44 20.27 -15.35
N LEU A 16 5.71 19.92 -15.55
CA LEU A 16 6.21 18.54 -15.36
C LEU A 16 7.23 18.36 -14.21
N THR A 17 7.58 19.41 -13.47
CA THR A 17 8.65 19.32 -12.44
C THR A 17 8.12 19.14 -11.01
N LEU A 18 6.80 19.03 -10.80
CA LEU A 18 6.20 18.85 -9.47
C LEU A 18 6.07 17.39 -8.99
N LEU A 19 6.52 16.41 -9.79
CA LEU A 19 6.43 14.98 -9.45
C LEU A 19 7.65 14.43 -8.69
N LEU A 20 8.71 15.24 -8.45
CA LEU A 20 9.98 14.73 -7.91
C LEU A 20 10.65 15.62 -6.82
N ALA A 21 9.94 16.57 -6.20
CA ALA A 21 10.55 17.36 -5.14
C ALA A 21 10.71 16.53 -3.83
N PRO A 22 11.93 16.45 -3.24
CA PRO A 22 12.13 15.82 -1.94
C PRO A 22 11.47 16.67 -0.84
N TRP A 23 10.66 16.04 0.00
CA TRP A 23 9.97 16.72 1.09
C TRP A 23 10.92 16.87 2.29
N THR A 24 11.39 18.09 2.58
CA THR A 24 12.10 18.42 3.82
C THR A 24 11.16 19.21 4.71
N GLY A 25 10.69 18.61 5.80
CA GLY A 25 9.72 19.23 6.70
C GLY A 25 9.87 18.71 8.12
N GLU A 26 10.81 19.30 8.84
CA GLU A 26 10.92 19.25 10.29
C GLU A 26 9.60 19.72 10.94
N GLY A 27 9.05 18.94 11.86
CA GLY A 27 7.83 19.32 12.59
C GLY A 27 7.08 18.19 13.30
N GLY A 28 7.74 17.08 13.64
CA GLY A 28 7.11 15.88 14.19
C GLY A 28 7.54 15.53 15.62
N MET A 29 7.25 16.37 16.60
CA MET A 29 7.33 16.01 18.02
C MET A 29 6.09 16.54 18.73
N ASP A 30 4.95 15.84 18.61
CA ASP A 30 3.82 15.93 19.57
C ASP A 30 2.66 14.97 19.24
N LEU A 31 2.95 13.70 18.91
CA LEU A 31 1.91 12.75 18.43
C LEU A 31 1.66 11.52 19.29
N TYR A 32 2.26 11.42 20.48
CA TYR A 32 2.05 10.25 21.35
C TYR A 32 0.83 10.35 22.28
N GLN A 33 0.16 11.51 22.39
CA GLN A 33 -0.86 11.74 23.43
C GLN A 33 -2.32 11.68 22.94
N ASN A 34 -2.58 11.75 21.63
CA ASN A 34 -3.95 11.82 21.11
C ASN A 34 -4.57 10.46 20.74
N MET A 35 -3.84 9.34 20.88
CA MET A 35 -4.38 8.00 20.60
C MET A 35 -5.20 7.39 21.75
N ALA A 36 -5.22 8.03 22.94
CA ALA A 36 -5.87 7.47 24.14
C ALA A 36 -7.05 8.32 24.69
N VAL A 37 -7.44 9.42 24.04
CA VAL A 37 -8.38 10.41 24.63
C VAL A 37 -9.75 10.47 23.91
N VAL A 38 -10.12 9.46 23.12
CA VAL A 38 -11.47 9.38 22.51
C VAL A 38 -12.24 8.16 23.01
N GLU A 39 -11.91 7.69 24.21
CA GLU A 39 -12.82 6.90 25.05
C GLU A 39 -13.04 7.69 26.34
N ASN A 40 -14.30 8.04 26.59
CA ASN A 40 -14.81 8.75 27.78
C ASN A 40 -14.56 10.27 27.83
N ASP A 41 -15.59 11.06 27.47
CA ASP A 41 -16.33 11.88 28.45
C ASP A 41 -17.19 12.94 27.77
N VAL A 42 -18.51 12.73 27.83
CA VAL A 42 -19.50 13.81 27.87
C VAL A 42 -19.65 14.16 29.35
N GLY A 43 -18.86 15.13 29.86
CA GLY A 43 -19.06 15.60 31.22
C GLY A 43 -17.91 16.43 31.80
N CYS A 44 -18.22 17.67 32.16
CA CYS A 44 -17.50 18.55 33.09
C CYS A 44 -16.17 19.20 32.67
N LEU A 45 -16.31 20.47 32.30
CA LEU A 45 -15.34 21.54 32.56
C LEU A 45 -14.96 21.61 34.05
N GLN A 46 -13.66 21.65 34.36
CA GLN A 46 -13.01 22.64 35.24
C GLN A 46 -11.51 22.34 35.39
N GLY A 47 -10.72 23.41 35.58
CA GLY A 47 -9.30 23.47 35.25
C GLY A 47 -8.33 22.79 36.20
N ILE A 48 -7.06 22.78 35.78
CA ILE A 48 -5.84 23.07 36.56
C ILE A 48 -4.69 23.19 35.55
N LYS A 49 -4.06 24.36 35.48
CA LYS A 49 -2.73 24.52 34.89
C LYS A 49 -1.74 23.73 35.76
N LYS A 50 -1.12 22.69 35.22
CA LYS A 50 0.06 22.07 35.82
C LYS A 50 1.23 22.25 34.84
N GLU A 51 2.23 22.99 35.30
CA GLU A 51 3.52 23.15 34.63
C GLU A 51 4.15 21.76 34.43
N CYS A 52 4.63 21.49 33.21
CA CYS A 52 5.35 20.26 32.88
C CYS A 52 6.78 20.33 33.44
N GLU A 53 7.04 19.62 34.52
CA GLU A 53 8.41 19.24 34.90
C GLU A 53 9.00 18.26 33.89
N PRO A 54 10.33 18.32 33.62
CA PRO A 54 10.98 17.37 32.72
C PRO A 54 11.04 15.98 33.38
N PRO A 55 10.75 14.88 32.65
CA PRO A 55 10.71 13.55 33.22
C PRO A 55 12.13 13.07 33.59
N GLY A 56 12.28 12.58 34.83
CA GLY A 56 13.50 11.99 35.38
C GLY A 56 13.95 10.68 34.69
N PRO A 57 15.12 10.14 35.08
CA PRO A 57 15.77 9.02 34.39
C PRO A 57 15.09 7.70 34.78
N GLY A 58 14.03 7.38 34.05
CA GLY A 58 13.25 6.16 34.21
C GLY A 58 12.31 5.96 33.02
N LYS A 59 12.81 6.11 31.79
CA LYS A 59 12.01 5.80 30.59
C LYS A 59 11.87 4.29 30.49
N GLY A 60 10.72 3.76 30.92
CA GLY A 60 10.25 2.47 30.41
C GLY A 60 10.23 2.54 28.89
N ALA A 61 10.78 1.52 28.23
CA ALA A 61 10.79 1.44 26.77
C ALA A 61 9.36 1.65 26.24
N LEU A 62 9.18 2.59 25.31
CA LEU A 62 7.89 2.81 24.65
C LEU A 62 7.45 1.51 23.99
N ARG A 63 6.20 1.09 24.22
CA ARG A 63 5.65 -0.20 23.73
C ARG A 63 5.39 -0.22 22.22
N TRP A 64 5.44 0.92 21.55
CA TRP A 64 5.14 1.09 20.11
C TRP A 64 5.73 2.40 19.55
N GLY A 65 5.78 2.49 18.23
CA GLY A 65 6.22 3.67 17.47
C GLY A 65 7.73 3.71 17.19
N PRO A 66 8.24 4.80 16.55
CA PRO A 66 9.57 4.86 15.93
C PRO A 66 10.75 4.70 16.90
N GLN A 67 10.53 4.95 18.20
CA GLN A 67 11.55 4.81 19.23
C GLN A 67 11.62 3.39 19.83
N HIS A 68 10.72 2.49 19.43
CA HIS A 68 10.72 1.09 19.87
C HIS A 68 11.97 0.36 19.34
N THR A 69 12.65 -0.40 20.21
CA THR A 69 13.91 -1.09 19.89
C THR A 69 13.76 -2.02 18.69
N GLY A 70 12.65 -2.76 18.62
CA GLY A 70 12.33 -3.63 17.48
C GLY A 70 12.17 -2.86 16.16
N ALA A 71 11.53 -1.69 16.14
CA ALA A 71 11.38 -0.90 14.91
C ALA A 71 12.75 -0.42 14.40
N ARG A 72 13.65 -0.01 15.32
CA ARG A 72 15.02 0.41 14.98
C ARG A 72 15.90 -0.74 14.48
N GLU A 73 15.81 -1.91 15.11
CA GLU A 73 16.54 -3.10 14.67
C GLU A 73 16.09 -3.53 13.28
N LEU A 74 14.77 -3.57 13.05
CA LEU A 74 14.21 -3.86 11.75
C LEU A 74 14.74 -2.83 10.73
N ALA A 75 14.59 -1.52 10.96
CA ALA A 75 15.10 -0.47 10.07
C ALA A 75 16.58 -0.65 9.67
N SER A 76 17.43 -1.10 10.60
CA SER A 76 18.86 -1.33 10.35
C SER A 76 19.19 -2.48 9.38
N LEU A 77 18.22 -3.36 9.11
CA LEU A 77 18.36 -4.45 8.14
C LEU A 77 18.18 -3.99 6.69
N TYR A 78 17.83 -2.72 6.45
CA TYR A 78 17.73 -2.16 5.10
C TYR A 78 19.12 -1.97 4.47
N SER A 79 19.32 -2.52 3.27
CA SER A 79 20.65 -2.58 2.64
C SER A 79 20.74 -1.74 1.36
N PRO A 80 21.94 -1.25 0.99
CA PRO A 80 22.14 -0.56 -0.29
C PRO A 80 21.75 -1.41 -1.50
N GLY A 81 21.95 -2.74 -1.43
CA GLY A 81 21.56 -3.67 -2.49
C GLY A 81 20.04 -3.74 -2.68
N LYS A 82 19.28 -3.72 -1.58
CA LYS A 82 17.81 -3.63 -1.61
C LYS A 82 17.36 -2.33 -2.29
N ARG A 83 17.94 -1.20 -1.88
CA ARG A 83 17.63 0.10 -2.49
C ARG A 83 17.89 0.14 -3.99
N PHE A 84 19.01 -0.45 -4.44
CA PHE A 84 19.35 -0.52 -5.85
C PHE A 84 18.32 -1.36 -6.63
N GLN A 85 17.91 -2.52 -6.09
CA GLN A 85 16.86 -3.34 -6.69
C GLN A 85 15.54 -2.56 -6.83
N GLU A 86 15.10 -1.86 -5.77
CA GLU A 86 13.85 -1.09 -5.81
C GLU A 86 13.88 -0.01 -6.90
N TRP A 87 14.99 0.72 -7.02
CA TRP A 87 15.17 1.72 -8.08
C TRP A 87 15.06 1.11 -9.48
N VAL A 88 15.77 0.02 -9.73
CA VAL A 88 15.72 -0.70 -11.02
C VAL A 88 14.29 -1.17 -11.31
N SER A 89 13.62 -1.74 -10.31
CA SER A 89 12.25 -2.24 -10.44
C SER A 89 11.25 -1.12 -10.74
N VAL A 90 11.33 0.02 -10.06
CA VAL A 90 10.46 1.18 -10.32
C VAL A 90 10.69 1.68 -11.75
N VAL A 91 11.94 1.94 -12.14
CA VAL A 91 12.25 2.48 -13.48
C VAL A 91 11.74 1.55 -14.58
N LEU A 92 12.03 0.24 -14.48
CA LEU A 92 11.59 -0.74 -15.47
C LEU A 92 10.06 -0.88 -15.50
N CYS A 93 9.42 -0.93 -14.33
CA CYS A 93 7.96 -1.04 -14.22
C CYS A 93 7.27 0.13 -14.94
N PHE A 94 7.62 1.37 -14.59
CA PHE A 94 6.99 2.55 -15.21
C PHE A 94 7.32 2.68 -16.70
N SER A 95 8.52 2.27 -17.12
CA SER A 95 8.87 2.24 -18.55
C SER A 95 8.02 1.24 -19.33
N LEU A 96 7.84 0.02 -18.79
CA LEU A 96 6.99 -1.01 -19.40
C LEU A 96 5.51 -0.60 -19.38
N MET A 97 5.04 0.02 -18.29
CA MET A 97 3.67 0.52 -18.21
C MET A 97 3.41 1.60 -19.26
N ALA A 98 4.33 2.54 -19.43
CA ALA A 98 4.21 3.58 -20.46
C ALA A 98 4.20 2.98 -21.88
N PHE A 99 5.12 2.05 -22.16
CA PHE A 99 5.16 1.33 -23.43
C PHE A 99 3.83 0.60 -23.71
N ASN A 100 3.38 -0.23 -22.76
CA ASN A 100 2.16 -1.00 -22.88
C ASN A 100 0.91 -0.12 -23.00
N LEU A 101 0.87 1.03 -22.30
CA LEU A 101 -0.22 2.00 -22.42
C LEU A 101 -0.31 2.56 -23.84
N CYS A 102 0.80 3.00 -24.41
CA CYS A 102 0.84 3.49 -25.78
C CYS A 102 0.31 2.45 -26.78
N HIS A 103 0.70 1.19 -26.63
CA HIS A 103 0.22 0.10 -27.47
C HIS A 103 -1.25 -0.24 -27.24
N LEU A 104 -1.74 -0.23 -25.99
CA LEU A 104 -3.15 -0.41 -25.69
C LEU A 104 -4.01 0.68 -26.33
N LEU A 105 -3.56 1.94 -26.28
CA LEU A 105 -4.27 3.07 -26.90
C LEU A 105 -4.26 2.96 -28.43
N ALA A 106 -3.13 2.58 -29.03
CA ALA A 106 -3.00 2.42 -30.47
C ALA A 106 -3.86 1.26 -31.05
N ASN A 107 -4.10 0.21 -30.25
CA ASN A 107 -4.88 -0.97 -30.64
C ASN A 107 -6.30 -0.97 -30.06
N PHE A 108 -6.80 0.19 -29.62
CA PHE A 108 -8.13 0.28 -29.02
C PHE A 108 -9.24 0.01 -30.04
N HIS A 109 -10.17 -0.88 -29.68
CA HIS A 109 -11.36 -1.17 -30.46
C HIS A 109 -12.62 -1.11 -29.59
N LEU A 110 -13.63 -0.35 -30.06
CA LEU A 110 -14.92 -0.21 -29.37
C LEU A 110 -15.66 -1.54 -29.20
N SER A 111 -15.42 -2.52 -30.08
CA SER A 111 -15.98 -3.88 -29.96
C SER A 111 -15.57 -4.58 -28.67
N HIS A 112 -14.45 -4.19 -28.05
CA HIS A 112 -13.98 -4.75 -26.79
C HIS A 112 -14.46 -3.99 -25.56
N LEU A 113 -15.21 -2.88 -25.69
CA LEU A 113 -15.54 -1.98 -24.57
C LEU A 113 -16.02 -2.73 -23.31
N TRP A 114 -16.98 -3.64 -23.47
CA TRP A 114 -17.52 -4.39 -22.33
C TRP A 114 -16.47 -5.31 -21.67
N TYR A 115 -15.66 -5.98 -22.48
CA TYR A 115 -14.58 -6.83 -21.98
C TYR A 115 -13.47 -6.03 -21.31
N ILE A 116 -13.18 -4.80 -21.79
CA ILE A 116 -12.23 -3.88 -21.15
C ILE A 116 -12.75 -3.49 -19.76
N LEU A 117 -14.03 -3.10 -19.65
CA LEU A 117 -14.63 -2.71 -18.37
C LEU A 117 -14.62 -3.88 -17.37
N ILE A 118 -15.02 -5.08 -17.81
CA ILE A 118 -14.93 -6.29 -16.99
C ILE A 118 -13.48 -6.57 -16.60
N GLY A 119 -12.55 -6.49 -17.54
CA GLY A 119 -11.12 -6.72 -17.30
C GLY A 119 -10.55 -5.75 -16.27
N ILE A 120 -10.91 -4.48 -16.31
CA ILE A 120 -10.49 -3.49 -15.32
C ILE A 120 -11.02 -3.85 -13.93
N VAL A 121 -12.32 -4.12 -13.81
CA VAL A 121 -12.93 -4.48 -12.52
C VAL A 121 -12.34 -5.79 -11.98
N ALA A 122 -12.16 -6.79 -12.83
CA ALA A 122 -11.51 -8.05 -12.46
C ALA A 122 -10.06 -7.82 -12.02
N GLY A 123 -9.31 -6.95 -12.70
CA GLY A 123 -7.94 -6.61 -12.32
C GLY A 123 -7.87 -5.97 -10.93
N ILE A 124 -8.80 -5.05 -10.63
CA ILE A 124 -8.92 -4.42 -9.30
C ILE A 124 -9.25 -5.47 -8.23
N LEU A 125 -10.24 -6.32 -8.47
CA LEU A 125 -10.66 -7.35 -7.52
C LEU A 125 -9.54 -8.38 -7.28
N THR A 126 -8.83 -8.79 -8.33
CA THR A 126 -7.67 -9.67 -8.20
C THR A 126 -6.56 -8.98 -7.38
N ALA A 127 -6.24 -7.71 -7.66
CA ALA A 127 -5.24 -6.97 -6.88
C ALA A 127 -5.64 -6.85 -5.40
N ASP A 128 -6.92 -6.58 -5.11
CA ASP A 128 -7.43 -6.48 -3.75
C ASP A 128 -7.36 -7.83 -3.03
N PHE A 129 -7.80 -8.91 -3.69
CA PHE A 129 -7.74 -10.27 -3.14
C PHE A 129 -6.31 -10.70 -2.86
N THR A 130 -5.42 -10.57 -3.85
CA THR A 130 -4.01 -10.96 -3.72
C THR A 130 -3.31 -10.15 -2.64
N SER A 131 -3.62 -8.85 -2.51
CA SER A 131 -3.09 -8.05 -1.40
C SER A 131 -3.50 -8.63 -0.04
N GLY A 132 -4.76 -9.04 0.10
CA GLY A 132 -5.26 -9.67 1.32
C GLY A 132 -4.64 -11.03 1.58
N LEU A 133 -4.48 -11.86 0.55
CA LEU A 133 -3.86 -13.18 0.67
C LEU A 133 -2.40 -13.08 1.13
N VAL A 134 -1.64 -12.15 0.54
CA VAL A 134 -0.25 -11.89 0.90
C VAL A 134 -0.15 -11.34 2.32
N HIS A 135 -1.01 -10.36 2.67
CA HIS A 135 -1.03 -9.73 3.97
C HIS A 135 -1.41 -10.73 5.08
N TRP A 136 -2.52 -11.46 4.89
CA TRP A 136 -2.93 -12.55 5.78
C TRP A 136 -1.83 -13.61 5.93
N GLY A 137 -1.19 -14.01 4.82
CA GLY A 137 -0.13 -15.01 4.82
C GLY A 137 1.08 -14.56 5.64
N ALA A 138 1.52 -13.31 5.43
CA ALA A 138 2.63 -12.72 6.15
C ALA A 138 2.30 -12.54 7.65
N ASP A 139 1.11 -12.05 7.95
CA ASP A 139 0.69 -11.80 9.33
C ASP A 139 0.52 -13.08 10.12
N THR A 140 -0.11 -14.08 9.49
CA THR A 140 -0.57 -15.28 10.17
C THR A 140 0.48 -16.37 10.27
N TRP A 141 1.32 -16.50 9.24
CA TRP A 141 2.25 -17.62 9.11
C TRP A 141 3.70 -17.19 8.87
N GLY A 142 3.93 -15.90 8.63
CA GLY A 142 5.26 -15.37 8.38
C GLY A 142 6.15 -15.46 9.61
N SER A 143 7.43 -15.80 9.39
CA SER A 143 8.47 -15.66 10.40
C SER A 143 9.67 -14.92 9.81
N VAL A 144 10.19 -13.95 10.57
CA VAL A 144 11.41 -13.22 10.20
C VAL A 144 12.67 -14.08 10.29
N ASP A 145 12.58 -15.24 10.96
CA ASP A 145 13.68 -16.20 11.10
C ASP A 145 13.91 -17.01 9.80
N LEU A 146 12.95 -16.97 8.86
CA LEU A 146 13.12 -17.59 7.55
C LEU A 146 14.27 -16.90 6.81
N PRO A 147 15.29 -17.65 6.35
CA PRO A 147 16.41 -17.05 5.64
C PRO A 147 15.92 -16.41 4.35
N ILE A 148 16.46 -15.22 4.04
CA ILE A 148 16.16 -14.43 2.83
C ILE A 148 14.73 -13.84 2.83
N ILE A 149 13.68 -14.67 2.83
CA ILE A 149 12.27 -14.23 2.75
C ILE A 149 11.82 -13.53 4.03
N GLY A 150 12.17 -14.07 5.20
CA GLY A 150 11.76 -13.50 6.48
C GLY A 150 12.30 -12.08 6.67
N LYS A 151 13.59 -11.89 6.42
CA LYS A 151 14.27 -10.60 6.61
C LYS A 151 13.88 -9.53 5.60
N ALA A 152 13.59 -9.91 4.36
CA ALA A 152 13.27 -8.95 3.29
C ALA A 152 11.76 -8.68 3.17
N PHE A 153 10.92 -9.71 3.35
CA PHE A 153 9.50 -9.64 3.02
C PHE A 153 8.57 -9.65 4.23
N ILE A 154 8.84 -10.45 5.27
CA ILE A 154 7.98 -10.52 6.48
C ILE A 154 8.27 -9.38 7.44
N ARG A 155 9.53 -8.93 7.48
CA ARG A 155 10.02 -7.85 8.32
C ARG A 155 9.14 -6.58 8.30
N PRO A 156 8.73 -6.03 7.14
CA PRO A 156 7.94 -4.80 7.08
C PRO A 156 6.53 -4.97 7.67
N PHE A 157 5.91 -6.15 7.52
CA PHE A 157 4.60 -6.45 8.12
C PHE A 157 4.67 -6.46 9.65
N ARG A 158 5.71 -7.07 10.22
CA ARG A 158 5.93 -7.06 11.68
C ARG A 158 6.22 -5.65 12.21
N GLU A 159 7.05 -4.89 11.49
CA GLU A 159 7.32 -3.49 11.83
C GLU A 159 6.03 -2.65 11.81
N HIS A 160 5.17 -2.89 10.82
CA HIS A 160 3.90 -2.19 10.65
C HIS A 160 2.95 -2.37 11.83
N HIS A 161 2.88 -3.55 12.45
CA HIS A 161 2.02 -3.76 13.61
C HIS A 161 2.59 -3.12 14.89
N ILE A 162 3.90 -2.83 14.94
CA ILE A 162 4.56 -2.16 16.06
C ILE A 162 4.53 -0.63 15.89
N ASP A 163 4.71 -0.16 14.66
CA ASP A 163 4.58 1.24 14.25
C ASP A 163 3.77 1.35 12.95
N PRO A 164 2.43 1.42 13.06
CA PRO A 164 1.55 1.51 11.89
C PRO A 164 1.80 2.75 11.03
N THR A 165 2.40 3.80 11.62
CA THR A 165 2.75 5.03 10.88
C THR A 165 4.14 4.94 10.23
N GLY A 166 4.88 3.85 10.45
CA GLY A 166 6.20 3.60 9.86
C GLY A 166 6.22 3.78 8.36
N ILE A 167 5.29 3.13 7.69
CA ILE A 167 5.10 3.19 6.24
C ILE A 167 4.92 4.62 5.71
N THR A 168 4.42 5.56 6.52
CA THR A 168 4.23 6.96 6.09
C THR A 168 5.54 7.70 5.86
N ARG A 169 6.64 7.22 6.44
CA ARG A 169 7.96 7.85 6.41
C ARG A 169 8.88 7.31 5.32
N HIS A 170 8.51 6.22 4.66
CA HIS A 170 9.27 5.67 3.54
C HIS A 170 9.07 6.54 2.30
N ASP A 171 10.06 6.66 1.42
CA ASP A 171 9.86 7.36 0.15
C ASP A 171 9.09 6.50 -0.87
N PHE A 172 8.82 7.04 -2.06
CA PHE A 172 8.06 6.35 -3.09
C PHE A 172 8.74 5.04 -3.56
N ILE A 173 10.07 5.04 -3.63
CA ILE A 173 10.86 3.90 -4.13
C ILE A 173 10.81 2.76 -3.11
N GLU A 174 11.05 3.06 -1.84
CA GLU A 174 10.98 2.07 -0.77
C GLU A 174 9.56 1.54 -0.59
N THR A 175 8.55 2.41 -0.70
CA THR A 175 7.14 2.00 -0.56
C THR A 175 6.71 1.04 -1.67
N ASN A 176 7.13 1.26 -2.91
CA ASN A 176 6.55 0.60 -4.09
C ASN A 176 7.50 -0.32 -4.84
N GLY A 177 8.78 -0.37 -4.49
CA GLY A 177 9.81 -1.07 -5.26
C GLY A 177 9.53 -2.57 -5.41
N ASP A 178 9.07 -3.24 -4.35
CA ASP A 178 8.69 -4.65 -4.40
C ASP A 178 7.45 -4.92 -5.25
N ASN A 179 6.44 -4.07 -5.14
CA ASN A 179 5.24 -4.19 -5.97
C ASN A 179 5.58 -3.98 -7.45
N CYS A 180 6.44 -2.99 -7.75
CA CYS A 180 6.96 -2.77 -9.10
C CYS A 180 7.70 -4.02 -9.61
N MET A 181 8.58 -4.62 -8.79
CA MET A 181 9.31 -5.83 -9.15
C MET A 181 8.38 -6.98 -9.53
N LEU A 182 7.32 -7.21 -8.73
CA LEU A 182 6.34 -8.27 -8.95
C LEU A 182 5.64 -8.13 -10.31
N THR A 183 5.40 -6.91 -10.76
CA THR A 183 4.71 -6.64 -12.04
C THR A 183 5.60 -6.72 -13.28
N LEU A 184 6.94 -6.81 -13.13
CA LEU A 184 7.85 -6.76 -14.29
C LEU A 184 7.62 -7.88 -15.29
N VAL A 185 7.46 -9.12 -14.82
CA VAL A 185 7.27 -10.29 -15.69
C VAL A 185 5.98 -10.19 -16.51
N PRO A 186 4.78 -9.96 -15.92
CA PRO A 186 3.56 -9.85 -16.72
C PRO A 186 3.60 -8.64 -17.67
N LEU A 187 4.18 -7.50 -17.25
CA LEU A 187 4.32 -6.33 -18.11
C LEU A 187 5.30 -6.54 -19.27
N ALA A 188 6.42 -7.23 -19.03
CA ALA A 188 7.39 -7.57 -20.08
C ALA A 188 6.80 -8.58 -21.07
N ASN A 189 6.04 -9.57 -20.59
CA ASN A 189 5.34 -10.52 -21.45
C ASN A 189 4.28 -9.82 -22.33
N MET A 190 3.55 -8.86 -21.78
CA MET A 190 2.62 -8.02 -22.53
C MET A 190 3.36 -7.19 -23.61
N ALA A 191 4.47 -6.55 -23.24
CA ALA A 191 5.28 -5.76 -24.16
C ALA A 191 5.84 -6.63 -25.31
N PHE A 192 6.35 -7.81 -24.98
CA PHE A 192 6.80 -8.80 -25.95
C PHE A 192 5.67 -9.22 -26.89
N GLY A 193 4.46 -9.44 -26.36
CA GLY A 193 3.27 -9.74 -27.15
C GLY A 193 2.97 -8.67 -28.20
N PHE A 194 2.99 -7.38 -27.82
CA PHE A 194 2.78 -6.27 -28.77
C PHE A 194 3.83 -6.19 -29.88
N LEU A 195 5.05 -6.67 -29.63
CA LEU A 195 6.14 -6.65 -30.60
C LEU A 195 6.17 -7.86 -31.53
N THR A 196 5.52 -8.97 -31.16
CA THR A 196 5.70 -10.26 -31.83
C THR A 196 4.43 -10.89 -32.39
N LEU A 197 3.26 -10.57 -31.82
CA LEU A 197 1.99 -11.13 -32.27
C LEU A 197 1.47 -10.41 -33.53
N SER A 198 0.77 -11.16 -34.38
CA SER A 198 0.07 -10.60 -35.54
C SER A 198 -1.12 -9.73 -35.10
N PRO A 199 -1.62 -8.82 -35.97
CA PRO A 199 -2.78 -7.98 -35.65
C PRO A 199 -4.03 -8.76 -35.24
N ALA A 200 -4.27 -9.93 -35.85
CA ALA A 200 -5.40 -10.79 -35.50
C ALA A 200 -5.25 -11.40 -34.10
N GLU A 201 -4.06 -11.87 -33.75
CA GLU A 201 -3.77 -12.41 -32.42
C GLU A 201 -3.87 -11.31 -31.34
N LEU A 202 -3.35 -10.11 -31.63
CA LEU A 202 -3.48 -8.96 -30.75
C LEU A 202 -4.94 -8.58 -30.50
N TYR A 203 -5.77 -8.55 -31.53
CA TYR A 203 -7.20 -8.28 -31.39
C TYR A 203 -7.87 -9.24 -30.39
N HIS A 204 -7.59 -10.55 -30.50
CA HIS A 204 -8.16 -11.53 -29.57
C HIS A 204 -7.59 -11.46 -28.15
N LYS A 205 -6.29 -11.15 -28.02
CA LYS A 205 -5.60 -11.03 -26.74
C LYS A 205 -5.89 -9.71 -26.01
N TYR A 206 -6.31 -8.68 -26.73
CA TYR A 206 -6.47 -7.31 -26.23
C TYR A 206 -7.24 -7.20 -24.90
N PRO A 207 -8.40 -7.84 -24.70
CA PRO A 207 -9.11 -7.73 -23.42
C PRO A 207 -8.35 -8.33 -22.23
N TRP A 208 -7.61 -9.41 -22.46
CA TRP A 208 -6.75 -9.99 -21.44
C TRP A 208 -5.62 -9.04 -21.06
N ASP A 209 -5.03 -8.37 -22.06
CA ASP A 209 -3.97 -7.38 -21.82
C ASP A 209 -4.51 -6.15 -21.06
N CYS A 210 -5.75 -5.72 -21.29
CA CYS A 210 -6.41 -4.71 -20.45
C CYS A 210 -6.58 -5.17 -19.00
N TYR A 211 -6.98 -6.43 -18.77
CA TYR A 211 -7.06 -7.02 -17.43
C TYR A 211 -5.69 -7.03 -16.74
N VAL A 212 -4.65 -7.55 -17.41
CA VAL A 212 -3.28 -7.62 -16.89
C VAL A 212 -2.75 -6.22 -16.58
N PHE A 213 -3.00 -5.25 -17.46
CA PHE A 213 -2.56 -3.87 -17.27
C PHE A 213 -3.25 -3.21 -16.08
N ALA A 214 -4.57 -3.39 -15.92
CA ALA A 214 -5.30 -2.89 -14.76
C ALA A 214 -4.81 -3.56 -13.45
N LEU A 215 -4.64 -4.88 -13.46
CA LEU A 215 -4.07 -5.63 -12.34
C LEU A 215 -2.68 -5.08 -11.97
N ALA A 216 -1.80 -4.86 -12.96
CA ALA A 216 -0.47 -4.33 -12.73
C ALA A 216 -0.51 -2.92 -12.11
N ILE A 217 -1.37 -2.02 -12.60
CA ILE A 217 -1.55 -0.68 -11.99
C ILE A 217 -1.90 -0.79 -10.50
N PHE A 218 -2.90 -1.60 -10.17
CA PHE A 218 -3.37 -1.68 -8.79
C PHE A 218 -2.38 -2.41 -7.88
N VAL A 219 -1.71 -3.47 -8.34
CA VAL A 219 -0.63 -4.14 -7.60
C VAL A 219 0.52 -3.18 -7.33
N THR A 220 1.00 -2.46 -8.36
CA THR A 220 2.07 -1.47 -8.22
C THR A 220 1.74 -0.41 -7.17
N LEU A 221 0.48 0.02 -7.10
CA LEU A 221 0.03 1.08 -6.19
C LEU A 221 -0.47 0.58 -4.83
N THR A 222 -0.62 -0.74 -4.61
CA THR A 222 -1.18 -1.29 -3.36
C THR A 222 -0.50 -0.74 -2.11
N ASN A 223 0.84 -0.74 -2.06
CA ASN A 223 1.57 -0.24 -0.89
C ASN A 223 1.45 1.28 -0.73
N GLN A 224 1.40 2.04 -1.84
CA GLN A 224 1.16 3.47 -1.80
C GLN A 224 -0.24 3.80 -1.25
N ILE A 225 -1.25 3.03 -1.66
CA ILE A 225 -2.62 3.17 -1.17
C ILE A 225 -2.69 2.80 0.32
N HIS A 226 -2.04 1.71 0.73
CA HIS A 226 -1.92 1.32 2.12
C HIS A 226 -1.25 2.44 2.95
N LYS A 227 -0.14 3.01 2.47
CA LYS A 227 0.52 4.17 3.08
C LYS A 227 -0.44 5.36 3.25
N TRP A 228 -1.24 5.68 2.24
CA TRP A 228 -2.24 6.75 2.34
C TRP A 228 -3.34 6.43 3.35
N SER A 229 -3.68 5.16 3.58
CA SER A 229 -4.63 4.77 4.62
C SER A 229 -4.12 5.04 6.05
N HIS A 230 -2.81 5.15 6.24
CA HIS A 230 -2.14 5.57 7.48
C HIS A 230 -1.80 7.07 7.56
N THR A 231 -1.99 7.82 6.48
CA THR A 231 -1.59 9.24 6.40
C THR A 231 -2.79 10.15 6.70
N TYR A 232 -2.87 10.70 7.91
CA TYR A 232 -4.05 11.47 8.36
C TYR A 232 -4.05 12.94 7.94
N PHE A 233 -2.87 13.53 7.71
CA PHE A 233 -2.71 14.94 7.34
C PHE A 233 -1.89 15.08 6.07
N GLY A 234 -2.10 16.14 5.31
CA GLY A 234 -1.27 16.47 4.15
C GLY A 234 -1.47 15.59 2.91
N LEU A 235 -2.53 14.75 2.86
CA LEU A 235 -2.84 14.03 1.63
C LEU A 235 -3.36 14.99 0.54
N PRO A 236 -2.97 14.77 -0.73
CA PRO A 236 -3.56 15.48 -1.86
C PRO A 236 -5.08 15.29 -1.92
N CYS A 237 -5.80 16.33 -2.36
CA CYS A 237 -7.28 16.31 -2.43
C CYS A 237 -7.83 15.18 -3.30
N TRP A 238 -7.11 14.80 -4.36
CA TRP A 238 -7.53 13.70 -5.23
C TRP A 238 -7.42 12.33 -4.52
N VAL A 239 -6.43 12.14 -3.63
CA VAL A 239 -6.31 10.90 -2.84
C VAL A 239 -7.47 10.80 -1.87
N THR A 240 -7.77 11.89 -1.15
CA THR A 240 -8.89 11.90 -0.20
C THR A 240 -10.22 11.68 -0.92
N PHE A 241 -10.41 12.30 -2.09
CA PHE A 241 -11.59 12.06 -2.92
C PHE A 241 -11.74 10.57 -3.30
N LEU A 242 -10.67 9.92 -3.77
CA LEU A 242 -10.72 8.49 -4.12
C LEU A 242 -11.00 7.61 -2.89
N GLN A 243 -10.47 7.95 -1.71
CA GLN A 243 -10.77 7.25 -0.46
C GLN A 243 -12.24 7.45 -0.03
N ASP A 244 -12.76 8.66 -0.13
CA ASP A 244 -14.14 9.00 0.23
C ASP A 244 -15.14 8.32 -0.70
N CYS A 245 -14.82 8.25 -2.00
CA CYS A 245 -15.57 7.49 -3.01
C CYS A 245 -15.37 5.96 -2.94
N ARG A 246 -14.56 5.47 -1.99
CA ARG A 246 -14.24 4.03 -1.84
C ARG A 246 -13.60 3.39 -3.07
N ILE A 247 -12.94 4.17 -3.93
CA ILE A 247 -12.21 3.65 -5.10
C ILE A 247 -10.87 3.03 -4.66
N ILE A 248 -10.24 3.61 -3.65
CA ILE A 248 -9.01 3.11 -3.02
C ILE A 248 -9.22 2.99 -1.50
N LEU A 249 -8.35 2.23 -0.81
CA LEU A 249 -8.53 1.88 0.60
C LEU A 249 -8.71 3.12 1.51
N PRO A 250 -9.87 3.27 2.17
CA PRO A 250 -10.10 4.37 3.11
C PRO A 250 -9.43 4.12 4.46
N ARG A 251 -8.94 5.19 5.11
CA ARG A 251 -8.33 5.15 6.46
C ARG A 251 -9.21 4.45 7.50
N LYS A 252 -10.49 4.84 7.57
CA LYS A 252 -11.46 4.26 8.53
C LYS A 252 -11.69 2.76 8.30
N HIS A 253 -11.62 2.32 7.05
CA HIS A 253 -11.77 0.91 6.69
C HIS A 253 -10.55 0.13 7.16
N HIS A 254 -9.34 0.59 6.79
CA HIS A 254 -8.11 -0.12 7.14
C HIS A 254 -7.86 -0.16 8.65
N ARG A 255 -8.31 0.87 9.40
CA ARG A 255 -8.23 0.87 10.87
C ARG A 255 -8.90 -0.34 11.52
N VAL A 256 -9.92 -0.95 10.90
CA VAL A 256 -10.57 -2.16 11.43
C VAL A 256 -9.57 -3.30 11.58
N HIS A 257 -8.66 -3.46 10.60
CA HIS A 257 -7.61 -4.47 10.64
C HIS A 257 -6.59 -4.19 11.77
N HIS A 258 -6.30 -2.91 12.06
CA HIS A 258 -5.42 -2.49 13.17
C HIS A 258 -6.03 -2.64 14.57
N VAL A 259 -7.29 -3.09 14.67
CA VAL A 259 -7.87 -3.43 15.96
C VAL A 259 -7.43 -4.85 16.33
N SER A 260 -6.82 -4.99 17.51
CA SER A 260 -6.48 -6.30 18.07
C SER A 260 -7.71 -7.22 18.04
N PRO A 261 -7.59 -8.47 17.54
CA PRO A 261 -6.36 -9.24 17.37
C PRO A 261 -5.72 -9.24 15.96
N HIS A 262 -6.04 -8.29 15.07
CA HIS A 262 -5.50 -8.21 13.70
C HIS A 262 -5.83 -9.41 12.79
N GLU A 263 -6.99 -10.02 12.99
CA GLU A 263 -7.38 -11.27 12.29
C GLU A 263 -8.35 -11.07 11.12
N THR A 264 -8.62 -9.82 10.74
CA THR A 264 -9.64 -9.49 9.75
C THR A 264 -9.19 -8.35 8.83
N TYR A 265 -9.92 -8.19 7.72
CA TYR A 265 -9.80 -7.07 6.77
C TYR A 265 -8.40 -6.89 6.17
N PHE A 266 -7.80 -7.99 5.70
CA PHE A 266 -6.44 -8.03 5.16
C PHE A 266 -6.26 -7.34 3.80
N CYS A 267 -7.31 -7.17 2.99
CA CYS A 267 -7.20 -6.55 1.67
C CYS A 267 -6.88 -5.05 1.79
N ILE A 268 -5.77 -4.62 1.19
CA ILE A 268 -5.20 -3.26 1.36
C ILE A 268 -5.13 -2.44 0.06
N THR A 269 -5.64 -2.95 -1.06
CA THR A 269 -5.68 -2.20 -2.32
C THR A 269 -6.91 -1.29 -2.36
N THR A 270 -8.12 -1.86 -2.28
CA THR A 270 -9.39 -1.11 -2.23
C THR A 270 -10.18 -1.44 -0.97
N GLY A 271 -9.97 -2.63 -0.40
CA GLY A 271 -10.74 -3.17 0.71
C GLY A 271 -12.15 -3.61 0.31
N TRP A 272 -12.43 -3.75 -1.00
CA TRP A 272 -13.75 -4.18 -1.49
C TRP A 272 -14.09 -5.59 -1.04
N LEU A 273 -13.09 -6.46 -0.98
CA LEU A 273 -13.28 -7.87 -0.63
C LEU A 273 -13.27 -8.14 0.87
N ASN A 274 -12.88 -7.18 1.70
CA ASN A 274 -12.82 -7.37 3.15
C ASN A 274 -14.16 -7.77 3.77
N TYR A 275 -15.23 -7.03 3.46
CA TYR A 275 -16.55 -7.34 4.01
C TYR A 275 -17.12 -8.69 3.52
N PRO A 276 -17.09 -9.00 2.20
CA PRO A 276 -17.47 -10.33 1.71
C PRO A 276 -16.68 -11.47 2.34
N LEU A 277 -15.34 -11.38 2.39
CA LEU A 277 -14.48 -12.44 2.92
C LEU A 277 -14.69 -12.64 4.43
N GLU A 278 -14.90 -11.56 5.18
CA GLU A 278 -15.24 -11.63 6.60
C GLU A 278 -16.59 -12.33 6.81
N LYS A 279 -17.62 -11.97 6.04
CA LYS A 279 -18.94 -12.63 6.13
C LYS A 279 -18.89 -14.11 5.80
N LEU A 280 -18.01 -14.51 4.90
CA LEU A 280 -17.77 -15.91 4.56
C LEU A 280 -16.86 -16.62 5.57
N GLY A 281 -16.29 -15.91 6.55
CA GLY A 281 -15.29 -16.46 7.46
C GLY A 281 -14.03 -16.99 6.76
N PHE A 282 -13.73 -16.46 5.57
CA PHE A 282 -12.76 -17.04 4.63
C PHE A 282 -11.39 -17.30 5.27
N TRP A 283 -10.82 -16.29 5.93
CA TRP A 283 -9.51 -16.37 6.57
C TRP A 283 -9.49 -17.38 7.72
N ARG A 284 -10.49 -17.32 8.61
CA ARG A 284 -10.63 -18.26 9.72
C ARG A 284 -10.77 -19.71 9.25
N TYR A 285 -11.61 -19.96 8.25
CA TYR A 285 -11.77 -21.33 7.73
C TYR A 285 -10.49 -21.85 7.07
N LEU A 286 -9.74 -20.99 6.39
CA LEU A 286 -8.47 -21.36 5.82
C LEU A 286 -7.42 -21.64 6.91
N GLU A 287 -7.43 -20.89 8.00
CA GLU A 287 -6.60 -21.14 9.17
C GLU A 287 -6.93 -22.47 9.85
N ASP A 288 -8.21 -22.73 10.12
CA ASP A 288 -8.69 -23.99 10.70
C ASP A 288 -8.28 -25.18 9.81
N LEU A 289 -8.42 -25.05 8.49
CA LEU A 289 -8.03 -26.08 7.53
C LEU A 289 -6.52 -26.33 7.60
N ILE A 290 -5.69 -25.29 7.50
CA ILE A 290 -4.23 -25.42 7.55
C ILE A 290 -3.82 -26.06 8.88
N GLN A 291 -4.31 -25.55 10.01
CA GLN A 291 -4.01 -26.10 11.33
C GLN A 291 -4.44 -27.56 11.45
N SER A 292 -5.59 -27.96 10.88
CA SER A 292 -6.04 -29.36 10.92
C SER A 292 -5.16 -30.31 10.10
N VAL A 293 -4.53 -29.80 9.03
CA VAL A 293 -3.69 -30.58 8.12
C VAL A 293 -2.23 -30.60 8.57
N THR A 294 -1.71 -29.49 9.09
CA THR A 294 -0.28 -29.33 9.43
C THR A 294 0.02 -29.40 10.92
N GLY A 295 -0.98 -29.11 11.78
CA GLY A 295 -0.80 -28.91 13.22
C GLY A 295 -0.25 -27.54 13.62
N GLU A 296 0.12 -26.68 12.65
CA GLU A 296 0.66 -25.35 12.92
C GLU A 296 -0.42 -24.39 13.40
N LYS A 297 -0.11 -23.60 14.44
CA LYS A 297 -1.06 -22.61 14.98
C LYS A 297 -0.90 -21.26 14.28
N PRO A 298 -2.01 -20.63 13.82
CA PRO A 298 -1.96 -19.30 13.24
C PRO A 298 -1.41 -18.29 14.26
N ARG A 299 -0.63 -17.31 13.80
CA ARG A 299 -0.08 -16.20 14.59
C ARG A 299 0.73 -16.65 15.81
N SER A 300 1.43 -17.77 15.70
CA SER A 300 2.21 -18.33 16.81
C SER A 300 3.42 -17.45 17.23
N ASP A 301 3.82 -16.48 16.42
CA ASP A 301 4.94 -15.56 16.65
C ASP A 301 4.55 -14.12 17.03
N ASP A 302 3.27 -13.72 16.92
CA ASP A 302 2.80 -12.34 17.16
C ASP A 302 3.21 -11.80 18.55
N MET A 303 3.19 -12.66 19.56
CA MET A 303 3.54 -12.29 20.94
C MET A 303 5.06 -12.30 21.21
N LYS A 304 5.89 -12.85 20.31
CA LYS A 304 7.35 -12.89 20.51
C LYS A 304 8.00 -11.52 20.32
N TRP A 305 7.43 -10.69 19.44
CA TRP A 305 8.02 -9.39 19.08
C TRP A 305 7.47 -8.22 19.90
N THR A 306 6.19 -8.29 20.30
CA THR A 306 5.56 -7.29 21.18
C THR A 306 6.08 -7.33 22.63
N GLN A 307 6.86 -8.36 22.98
CA GLN A 307 7.44 -8.57 24.31
C GLN A 307 8.96 -8.25 24.39
N LYS A 308 9.61 -7.93 23.27
CA LYS A 308 11.03 -7.52 23.28
C LYS A 308 11.16 -6.12 23.91
N LYS A 309 11.69 -6.09 25.14
CA LYS A 309 11.99 -4.87 25.91
C LYS A 309 13.28 -4.21 25.45
#